data_AF-A0A5M8RM05-F1
#
_entry.id   AF-A0A5M8RM05-F1
#
_cell.length_a   1.000
_cell.length_b   1.000
_cell.length_c   1.000
_cell.angle_alpha   90.00
_cell.angle_beta   90.00
_cell.angle_gamma   90.00
#
_symmetry.space_group_name_H-M   'P 1'
#
loop_
_entity.id
_entity.type
_entity.pdbx_description
1 polymer ?
#
loop_
_entity_poly.entity_id
_entity_poly.type
_entity_poly.pdbx_seq_one_letter_code
_entity_poly.pdbx_strand_id
1 'polypeptide(L)'
;MESKLPEKFLEAKENEEAMEDLISLFFPKIYKCLQQTNEQERDDLFQELCLDTYLCIKSFNADQLMGFFELKESLENSFSENE
;
A
#
# COMPACT_ATOMS: atom_id res chain seq x y z
N MET A 1 5.10 20.37 -5.47
CA MET A 1 6.24 19.75 -4.76
C MET A 1 5.85 18.29 -4.62
N GLU A 2 6.48 17.39 -5.37
CA GLU A 2 6.16 15.95 -5.28
C GLU A 2 6.58 15.46 -3.89
N SER A 3 5.64 15.35 -2.94
CA SER A 3 5.94 14.69 -1.67
C SER A 3 6.18 13.22 -1.96
N LYS A 4 7.24 12.68 -1.36
CA LYS A 4 7.67 11.30 -1.62
C LYS A 4 6.59 10.38 -1.04
N LEU A 5 6.23 9.33 -1.78
CA LEU A 5 5.20 8.35 -1.37
C LEU A 5 5.24 7.93 0.12
N PRO A 6 6.42 7.75 0.77
CA PRO A 6 6.49 7.46 2.20
C PRO A 6 5.88 8.55 3.09
N GLU A 7 6.07 9.82 2.76
CA GLU A 7 5.54 10.95 3.52
C GLU A 7 4.00 10.97 3.46
N LYS A 8 3.43 10.72 2.28
CA LYS A 8 1.98 10.58 2.10
C LYS A 8 1.39 9.41 2.90
N PHE A 9 2.13 8.30 2.95
CA PHE A 9 1.74 7.13 3.75
C PHE A 9 1.69 7.44 5.25
N LEU A 10 2.66 8.21 5.75
CA LEU A 10 2.67 8.62 7.16
C LEU A 10 1.55 9.62 7.46
N GLU A 11 1.32 10.59 6.57
CA GLU A 11 0.25 11.58 6.71
C GLU A 11 -1.15 10.95 6.70
N ALA A 12 -1.40 10.00 5.78
CA ALA A 12 -2.66 9.27 5.65
C ALA A 12 -3.06 8.51 6.94
N LYS A 13 -2.11 8.21 7.83
CA LYS A 13 -2.43 7.54 9.09
C LYS A 13 -3.20 8.44 10.06
N GLU A 14 -3.04 9.75 9.98
CA GLU A 14 -3.67 10.69 10.92
C GLU A 14 -4.64 11.65 10.22
N ASN A 15 -4.61 11.71 8.89
CA ASN A 15 -5.47 12.58 8.08
C ASN A 15 -6.32 11.76 7.08
N GLU A 16 -7.64 11.84 7.22
CA GLU A 16 -8.61 11.13 6.38
C GLU A 16 -8.59 11.61 4.92
N GLU A 17 -8.42 12.91 4.67
CA GLU A 17 -8.31 13.47 3.31
C GLU A 17 -7.04 12.95 2.62
N ALA A 18 -5.92 12.91 3.33
CA ALA A 18 -4.68 12.34 2.82
C ALA A 18 -4.79 10.82 2.56
N MET A 19 -5.61 10.11 3.35
CA MET A 19 -5.91 8.70 3.14
C MET A 19 -6.74 8.46 1.88
N GLU A 20 -7.78 9.25 1.66
CA GLU A 20 -8.58 9.19 0.42
C GLU A 20 -7.70 9.46 -0.81
N ASP A 21 -6.87 10.49 -0.76
CA ASP A 21 -5.89 10.81 -1.81
C ASP A 21 -4.93 9.64 -2.05
N LEU A 22 -4.43 9.00 -0.99
CA LEU A 22 -3.53 7.85 -1.10
C LEU A 22 -4.23 6.63 -1.71
N ILE A 23 -5.45 6.32 -1.29
CA ILE A 23 -6.27 5.23 -1.85
C ILE A 23 -6.54 5.49 -3.34
N SER A 24 -6.77 6.75 -3.73
CA SER A 24 -7.01 7.12 -5.13
C SER A 24 -5.85 6.75 -6.07
N LEU A 25 -4.61 6.70 -5.55
CA LEU A 25 -3.44 6.26 -6.31
C LEU A 25 -3.52 4.77 -6.69
N PHE A 26 -4.32 3.97 -5.98
CA PHE A 26 -4.54 2.56 -6.27
C PHE A 26 -5.72 2.30 -7.21
N PHE A 27 -6.57 3.31 -7.48
CA PHE A 27 -7.73 3.17 -8.37
C PHE A 27 -7.39 2.56 -9.74
N PRO A 28 -6.28 2.91 -10.43
CA PRO A 28 -5.94 2.27 -11.69
C PRO A 28 -5.76 0.74 -11.59
N LYS A 29 -5.27 0.24 -10.45
CA LYS A 29 -5.13 -1.19 -10.20
C LYS A 29 -6.46 -1.82 -9.80
N ILE A 30 -7.20 -1.16 -8.90
CA ILE A 30 -8.52 -1.62 -8.46
C ILE A 30 -9.46 -1.78 -9.66
N TYR A 31 -9.58 -0.75 -10.52
CA TYR A 31 -10.43 -0.82 -11.71
C TYR A 31 -10.01 -1.93 -12.67
N LYS A 32 -8.70 -2.14 -12.86
CA LYS A 32 -8.20 -3.22 -13.71
C LYS A 32 -8.57 -4.61 -13.17
N CYS A 33 -8.57 -4.79 -11.85
CA CYS A 33 -9.03 -6.02 -11.21
C CYS A 33 -10.55 -6.22 -11.38
N LEU A 34 -11.35 -5.16 -11.18
CA LEU A 34 -12.81 -5.20 -11.32
C LEU A 34 -13.29 -5.48 -12.75
N GLN A 35 -12.48 -5.17 -13.77
CA GLN A 35 -12.79 -5.58 -15.15
C GLN A 35 -12.84 -7.10 -15.34
N GLN A 36 -12.26 -7.87 -14.41
CA GLN A 36 -12.26 -9.34 -14.44
C GLN A 36 -13.41 -9.96 -13.63
N THR A 37 -14.33 -9.13 -13.10
CA THR A 37 -15.50 -9.57 -12.31
C THR A 37 -16.81 -9.28 -13.03
N ASN A 38 -17.92 -9.80 -12.49
CA ASN A 38 -19.27 -9.57 -13.01
C ASN A 38 -19.65 -8.10 -12.86
N GLU A 39 -20.27 -7.51 -13.88
CA GLU A 39 -20.60 -6.08 -13.88
C GLU A 39 -21.51 -5.66 -12.72
N GLN A 40 -22.43 -6.55 -12.34
CA GLN A 40 -23.38 -6.34 -11.24
C GLN A 40 -22.71 -6.24 -9.87
N GLU A 41 -21.51 -6.80 -9.71
CA GLU A 41 -20.77 -6.85 -8.44
C GLU A 41 -19.73 -5.74 -8.35
N ARG A 42 -19.44 -5.02 -9.45
CA ARG A 42 -18.29 -4.11 -9.53
C ARG A 42 -18.35 -2.96 -8.54
N ASP A 43 -19.52 -2.39 -8.32
CA ASP A 43 -19.69 -1.24 -7.43
C ASP A 43 -19.49 -1.64 -5.96
N ASP A 44 -20.06 -2.77 -5.55
CA ASP A 44 -19.89 -3.33 -4.20
C ASP A 44 -18.43 -3.74 -3.97
N LEU A 45 -17.82 -4.46 -4.93
CA LEU A 45 -16.42 -4.87 -4.87
C LEU A 45 -15.46 -3.68 -4.88
N PHE A 46 -15.80 -2.58 -5.59
CA PHE A 46 -14.99 -1.37 -5.56
C PHE A 46 -14.93 -0.78 -4.15
N GLN A 47 -16.07 -0.68 -3.48
CA GLN A 47 -16.14 -0.17 -2.12
C GLN A 47 -15.38 -1.08 -1.15
N GLU A 48 -15.57 -2.39 -1.26
CA GLU A 48 -14.87 -3.36 -0.41
C GLU A 48 -13.35 -3.28 -0.60
N LEU A 49 -12.86 -3.21 -1.84
CA LEU A 49 -11.44 -3.05 -2.12
C LEU A 49 -10.88 -1.72 -1.60
N CYS A 50 -11.67 -0.65 -1.60
CA CYS A 50 -11.26 0.63 -1.00
C CYS A 50 -11.13 0.51 0.52
N LEU A 51 -12.08 -0.16 1.19
CA LEU A 51 -12.03 -0.42 2.64
C LEU A 51 -10.85 -1.33 3.00
N ASP A 52 -10.62 -2.40 2.24
CA ASP A 52 -9.46 -3.28 2.46
C ASP A 52 -8.14 -2.54 2.27
N THR A 53 -8.06 -1.67 1.26
CA THR A 53 -6.88 -0.84 1.04
C THR A 53 -6.66 0.12 2.21
N TYR A 54 -7.72 0.77 2.70
CA TYR A 54 -7.68 1.60 3.89
C TYR A 54 -7.14 0.83 5.11
N LEU A 55 -7.69 -0.36 5.37
CA LEU A 55 -7.29 -1.21 6.49
C LEU A 55 -5.84 -1.66 6.38
N CYS A 56 -5.39 -2.01 5.17
CA CYS A 56 -3.99 -2.35 4.89
C CYS A 56 -3.06 -1.18 5.21
N ILE A 57 -3.39 0.03 4.75
CA ILE A 57 -2.57 1.23 5.00
C ILE A 57 -2.55 1.59 6.50
N LYS A 58 -3.70 1.53 7.19
CA LYS A 58 -3.79 1.81 8.64
C LYS A 58 -3.02 0.80 9.48
N SER A 59 -3.08 -0.48 9.13
CA SER A 59 -2.39 -1.56 9.86
C SER A 59 -0.91 -1.65 9.54
N PHE A 60 -0.46 -1.05 8.43
CA PHE A 60 0.93 -1.07 8.02
C PHE A 60 1.84 -0.35 9.02
N ASN A 61 2.69 -1.10 9.71
CA ASN A 61 3.65 -0.53 10.65
C ASN A 61 4.92 -0.07 9.91
N ALA A 62 5.02 1.24 9.63
CA ALA A 62 6.16 1.83 8.94
C ALA A 62 7.46 1.75 9.76
N ASP A 63 7.36 1.68 11.10
CA ASP A 63 8.54 1.55 11.97
C ASP A 63 9.18 0.15 11.89
N GLN A 64 8.46 -0.82 11.34
CA GLN A 64 8.97 -2.16 11.06
C GLN A 64 9.52 -2.30 9.63
N LEU A 65 9.46 -1.24 8.81
CA LEU A 65 10.03 -1.29 7.48
C LEU A 65 11.54 -1.16 7.56
N MET A 66 12.21 -2.27 7.30
CA MET A 66 13.64 -2.29 7.03
C MET A 66 13.92 -1.37 5.82
N GLY A 67 14.82 -0.41 5.99
CA GLY A 67 15.23 0.48 4.91
C GLY A 67 15.82 -0.32 3.75
N PHE A 68 15.78 0.20 2.52
CA PHE A 68 16.29 -0.52 1.34
C PHE A 68 17.74 -1.03 1.53
N PHE A 69 18.61 -0.21 2.12
CA PHE A 69 20.00 -0.59 2.38
C PHE A 69 20.13 -1.61 3.52
N GLU A 70 19.32 -1.49 4.56
CA GLU A 70 19.26 -2.47 5.65
C GLU A 70 18.74 -3.83 5.15
N LEU A 71 17.77 -3.82 4.22
CA LEU A 71 17.26 -5.02 3.57
C LEU A 71 18.33 -5.68 2.71
N LYS A 72 19.07 -4.87 1.94
CA LYS A 72 20.18 -5.36 1.13
C LYS A 72 21.24 -6.02 2.01
N GLU A 73 21.65 -5.37 3.10
CA GLU A 73 22.65 -5.89 4.03
C GLU A 73 22.16 -7.17 4.74
N SER A 74 20.90 -7.20 5.18
CA SER A 74 20.27 -8.40 5.76
C SER A 74 20.28 -9.59 4.79
N LEU A 75 19.94 -9.34 3.52
CA LEU A 75 20.00 -10.37 2.49
C LEU A 75 21.43 -10.86 2.25
N GLU A 76 22.40 -9.95 2.06
CA GLU A 76 23.81 -10.29 1.86
C GLU A 76 24.38 -11.11 3.03
N ASN A 77 24.03 -10.77 4.27
CA ASN A 77 24.42 -11.52 5.46
C ASN A 77 23.76 -12.91 5.51
N SER A 78 22.47 -13.01 5.18
CA SER A 78 21.75 -14.30 5.17
C SER A 78 22.28 -15.28 4.11
N PHE A 79 22.82 -14.79 3.00
CA PHE A 79 23.47 -15.63 1.99
C PHE A 79 24.88 -16.06 2.41
N SER A 80 25.54 -15.31 3.28
CA SER A 80 26.91 -15.58 3.75
C SER A 80 26.96 -16.58 4.92
N GLU A 81 25.87 -16.73 5.69
CA GLU A 81 25.77 -17.68 6.81
C GLU A 81 25.44 -19.12 6.39
N ASN A 82 25.19 -19.37 5.09
CA ASN A 82 24.85 -20.69 4.54
C ASN A 82 26.01 -21.37 3.77
N GLU A 83 27.24 -20.84 3.87
CA GLU A 83 28.50 -21.47 3.41
C GLU A 83 29.37 -21.90 4.60
#